data_AF-A0A085BKG9-F1
#
_entry.id   AF-A0A085BKG9-F1
#
_cell.length_a   1.000
_cell.length_b   1.000
_cell.length_c   1.000
_cell.angle_alpha   90.00
_cell.angle_beta   90.00
_cell.angle_gamma   90.00
#
_symmetry.space_group_name_H-M   'P 1'
#
loop_
_entity.id
_entity.type
_entity.pdbx_description
1 polymer ?
#
loop_
_entity_poly.entity_id
_entity_poly.type
_entity_poly.pdbx_seq_one_letter_code
_entity_poly.pdbx_strand_id
1 'polypeptide(L)'
;MKRSGTADLPLHYGQVPPWLYERMSKLGLAIVEVILADYGKDEVLRRLADPFWFQSFGAVMGMDWHSSGITTSVMGALKRSINPNSKSLGIYIAGGKGRFSKETPNELLKIADSTGLDGTELVRCSKLSAKVDNTAIQDGYQLYLHNFILSDQGNWAVVQQGMHDSDGTARRYHWLSENVTSFVNEPHTGISGVNRGRILNLTSAQAEQSRNGIVDITKTDSEKWMQDFQRLILPAHHEVLASDVDMKKLGNILWLARENQPDNFEELLMLKGVGPRTMQSLALVSEVIHGAPSRFTDPARFSFAHGGKDGHPFPVPTKTYDETISILRIGIEKSKLGNTDKSQAIKKLHEIALKTEANFTPDFNLEEVIEEERQNSWRFGGKTVFGDAKPGKGNGGIQLSLF
;
A
#
# COMPACT_ATOMS: atom_id res chain seq x y z
N MET A 1 19.16 6.94 -12.29
CA MET A 1 17.76 7.07 -11.82
C MET A 1 17.64 6.47 -10.44
N LYS A 2 16.89 7.11 -9.52
CA LYS A 2 16.62 6.49 -8.22
C LYS A 2 15.26 5.78 -8.26
N ARG A 3 15.27 4.46 -8.05
CA ARG A 3 14.07 3.73 -7.64
C ARG A 3 13.65 4.28 -6.28
N SER A 4 12.35 4.48 -6.06
CA SER A 4 11.86 4.90 -4.73
C SER A 4 11.91 3.74 -3.73
N GLY A 5 11.77 2.51 -4.22
CA GLY A 5 11.99 1.32 -3.39
C GLY A 5 11.55 0.01 -4.02
N THR A 6 11.70 -1.07 -3.25
CA THR A 6 11.31 -2.43 -3.64
C THR A 6 10.63 -3.18 -2.49
N ALA A 7 9.80 -4.17 -2.82
CA ALA A 7 9.29 -5.14 -1.85
C ALA A 7 9.48 -6.59 -2.34
N ASP A 8 10.08 -7.44 -1.50
CA ASP A 8 10.21 -8.88 -1.73
C ASP A 8 9.07 -9.62 -1.02
N LEU A 9 8.30 -10.42 -1.76
CA LEU A 9 6.99 -10.94 -1.35
C LEU A 9 6.85 -12.44 -1.66
N PRO A 10 6.25 -13.27 -0.80
CA PRO A 10 5.84 -14.63 -1.16
C PRO A 10 4.78 -14.63 -2.27
N LEU A 11 4.93 -15.52 -3.27
CA LEU A 11 3.90 -15.70 -4.31
C LEU A 11 2.64 -16.30 -3.71
N HIS A 12 1.54 -15.57 -3.90
CA HIS A 12 0.22 -16.02 -3.54
C HIS A 12 -0.58 -16.29 -4.81
N TYR A 13 -1.10 -17.52 -4.91
CA TYR A 13 -2.00 -17.92 -5.97
C TYR A 13 -3.43 -17.82 -5.45
N GLY A 14 -4.32 -17.26 -6.27
CA GLY A 14 -5.72 -17.04 -5.89
C GLY A 14 -6.30 -15.80 -6.53
N GLN A 15 -7.62 -15.78 -6.68
CA GLN A 15 -8.33 -14.63 -7.22
C GLN A 15 -9.06 -13.92 -6.10
N VAL A 16 -8.98 -12.59 -6.10
CA VAL A 16 -9.81 -11.78 -5.20
C VAL A 16 -11.27 -11.95 -5.59
N PRO A 17 -12.14 -12.37 -4.66
CA PRO A 17 -13.53 -12.63 -4.97
C PRO A 17 -14.27 -11.31 -5.30
N PRO A 18 -15.31 -11.34 -6.15
CA PRO A 18 -16.00 -10.13 -6.60
C PRO A 18 -16.52 -9.23 -5.46
N TRP A 19 -17.03 -9.84 -4.38
CA TRP A 19 -17.56 -9.13 -3.22
C TRP A 19 -16.50 -8.29 -2.49
N LEU A 20 -15.25 -8.73 -2.49
CA LEU A 20 -14.13 -8.01 -1.88
C LEU A 20 -13.61 -6.98 -2.87
N TYR A 21 -13.43 -7.37 -4.13
CA TYR A 21 -12.91 -6.48 -5.16
C TYR A 21 -13.76 -5.21 -5.36
N GLU A 22 -15.09 -5.32 -5.23
CA GLU A 22 -15.99 -4.16 -5.27
C GLU A 22 -15.77 -3.22 -4.08
N ARG A 23 -15.63 -3.76 -2.86
CA ARG A 23 -15.36 -2.99 -1.64
C ARG A 23 -13.99 -2.33 -1.68
N MET A 24 -12.98 -3.06 -2.12
CA MET A 24 -11.63 -2.55 -2.39
C MET A 24 -11.69 -1.35 -3.35
N SER A 25 -12.43 -1.47 -4.46
CA SER A 25 -12.54 -0.38 -5.44
C SER A 25 -13.17 0.87 -4.83
N LYS A 26 -14.20 0.71 -3.99
CA LYS A 26 -14.89 1.81 -3.29
C LYS A 26 -14.01 2.46 -2.21
N LEU A 27 -13.39 1.66 -1.34
CA LEU A 27 -12.53 2.15 -0.27
C LEU A 27 -11.26 2.80 -0.81
N GLY A 28 -10.62 2.17 -1.79
CA GLY A 28 -9.42 2.70 -2.44
C GLY A 28 -9.69 4.04 -3.12
N LEU A 29 -10.83 4.19 -3.81
CA LEU A 29 -11.23 5.49 -4.38
C LEU A 29 -11.43 6.54 -3.30
N ALA A 30 -12.17 6.21 -2.23
CA ALA A 30 -12.43 7.16 -1.15
C ALA A 30 -11.14 7.63 -0.48
N ILE A 31 -10.20 6.72 -0.19
CA ILE A 31 -8.89 7.08 0.38
C ILE A 31 -8.11 8.00 -0.56
N VAL A 32 -8.05 7.67 -1.87
CA VAL A 32 -7.37 8.51 -2.86
C VAL A 32 -8.03 9.88 -2.99
N GLU A 33 -9.36 9.97 -2.99
CA GLU A 33 -10.08 11.25 -3.03
C GLU A 33 -9.76 12.14 -1.83
N VAL A 34 -9.66 11.58 -0.62
CA VAL A 34 -9.25 12.36 0.57
C VAL A 34 -7.80 12.83 0.43
N ILE A 35 -6.88 11.96 0.00
CA ILE A 35 -5.47 12.36 -0.20
C ILE A 35 -5.36 13.45 -1.26
N LEU A 36 -6.11 13.34 -2.36
CA LEU A 36 -6.16 14.36 -3.41
C LEU A 36 -6.68 15.70 -2.88
N ALA A 37 -7.75 15.67 -2.08
CA ALA A 37 -8.35 16.87 -1.52
C ALA A 37 -7.43 17.58 -0.52
N ASP A 38 -6.75 16.82 0.34
CA ASP A 38 -5.98 17.37 1.46
C ASP A 38 -4.51 17.65 1.11
N TYR A 39 -3.92 16.89 0.18
CA TYR A 39 -2.49 16.91 -0.11
C TYR A 39 -2.13 17.01 -1.60
N GLY A 40 -3.10 16.83 -2.50
CA GLY A 40 -2.91 16.96 -3.94
C GLY A 40 -2.39 15.71 -4.66
N LYS A 41 -2.17 15.86 -5.97
CA LYS A 41 -1.86 14.77 -6.92
C LYS A 41 -0.47 14.17 -6.68
N ASP A 42 0.52 15.01 -6.42
CA ASP A 42 1.90 14.58 -6.20
C ASP A 42 2.01 13.69 -4.96
N GLU A 43 1.23 13.97 -3.91
CA GLU A 43 1.21 13.14 -2.71
C GLU A 43 0.64 11.74 -2.98
N VAL A 44 -0.39 11.63 -3.83
CA VAL A 44 -0.90 10.32 -4.27
C VAL A 44 0.21 9.53 -4.97
N LEU A 45 0.96 10.18 -5.86
CA LEU A 45 2.07 9.54 -6.58
C LEU A 45 3.19 9.11 -5.62
N ARG A 46 3.60 9.98 -4.69
CA ARG A 46 4.60 9.66 -3.66
C ARG A 46 4.22 8.44 -2.84
N ARG A 47 2.98 8.38 -2.38
CA ARG A 47 2.47 7.26 -1.58
C ARG A 47 2.38 5.96 -2.36
N LEU A 48 1.90 6.00 -3.60
CA LEU A 48 1.89 4.81 -4.48
C LEU A 48 3.31 4.34 -4.82
N ALA A 49 4.29 5.25 -4.82
CA ALA A 49 5.69 4.93 -5.02
C ALA A 49 6.44 4.47 -3.75
N ASP A 50 5.80 4.51 -2.57
CA ASP A 50 6.38 4.05 -1.31
C ASP A 50 6.00 2.57 -1.04
N PRO A 51 6.98 1.64 -0.97
CA PRO A 51 6.67 0.21 -0.79
C PRO A 51 5.94 -0.14 0.52
N PHE A 52 6.23 0.58 1.60
CA PHE A 52 5.67 0.32 2.93
C PHE A 52 4.23 0.85 3.03
N TRP A 53 4.00 2.08 2.55
CA TRP A 53 2.66 2.66 2.44
C TRP A 53 1.79 1.81 1.51
N PHE A 54 2.30 1.42 0.33
CA PHE A 54 1.53 0.62 -0.63
C PHE A 54 1.12 -0.73 -0.02
N GLN A 55 2.02 -1.37 0.75
CA GLN A 55 1.68 -2.61 1.44
C GLN A 55 0.61 -2.41 2.51
N SER A 56 0.76 -1.36 3.33
CA SER A 56 -0.19 -0.99 4.39
C SER A 56 -1.57 -0.66 3.80
N PHE A 57 -1.60 0.06 2.67
CA PHE A 57 -2.82 0.38 1.93
C PHE A 57 -3.51 -0.89 1.42
N GLY A 58 -2.75 -1.85 0.87
CA GLY A 58 -3.27 -3.16 0.50
C GLY A 58 -3.89 -3.93 1.66
N ALA A 59 -3.23 -3.92 2.83
CA ALA A 59 -3.73 -4.56 4.05
C ALA A 59 -5.04 -3.92 4.55
N VAL A 60 -5.12 -2.58 4.59
CA VAL A 60 -6.37 -1.87 4.92
C VAL A 60 -7.50 -2.23 3.95
N MET A 61 -7.19 -2.49 2.68
CA MET A 61 -8.18 -2.90 1.68
C MET A 61 -8.67 -4.35 1.85
N GLY A 62 -8.18 -5.10 2.83
CA GLY A 62 -8.61 -6.47 3.15
C GLY A 62 -7.81 -7.57 2.43
N MET A 63 -6.62 -7.24 1.92
CA MET A 63 -5.68 -8.23 1.39
C MET A 63 -4.77 -8.75 2.50
N ASP A 64 -4.28 -9.98 2.35
CA ASP A 64 -3.34 -10.55 3.32
C ASP A 64 -2.02 -9.77 3.32
N TRP A 65 -1.58 -9.36 4.50
CA TRP A 65 -0.57 -8.32 4.74
C TRP A 65 0.78 -8.56 4.09
N HIS A 66 1.17 -9.81 3.85
CA HIS A 66 2.43 -10.20 3.21
C HIS A 66 2.31 -10.57 1.72
N SER A 67 1.10 -10.51 1.14
CA SER A 67 0.81 -11.15 -0.15
C SER A 67 1.35 -10.40 -1.37
N SER A 68 1.98 -11.11 -2.31
CA SER A 68 2.27 -10.57 -3.65
C SER A 68 1.02 -10.19 -4.46
N GLY A 69 -0.14 -10.74 -4.09
CA GLY A 69 -1.44 -10.44 -4.70
C GLY A 69 -1.91 -9.00 -4.44
N ILE A 70 -1.36 -8.31 -3.43
CA ILE A 70 -1.67 -6.91 -3.13
C ILE A 70 -1.43 -6.03 -4.36
N THR A 71 -0.30 -6.19 -5.02
CA THR A 71 0.10 -5.31 -6.14
C THR A 71 -0.85 -5.40 -7.32
N THR A 72 -1.25 -6.62 -7.69
CA THR A 72 -2.18 -6.81 -8.81
C THR A 72 -3.58 -6.31 -8.43
N SER A 73 -4.03 -6.62 -7.22
CA SER A 73 -5.41 -6.38 -6.78
C SER A 73 -5.66 -4.91 -6.49
N VAL A 74 -4.74 -4.24 -5.79
CA VAL A 74 -4.82 -2.81 -5.50
C VAL A 74 -4.78 -2.01 -6.79
N MET A 75 -3.77 -2.23 -7.66
CA MET A 75 -3.68 -1.48 -8.92
C MET A 75 -4.88 -1.72 -9.84
N GLY A 76 -5.39 -2.96 -9.90
CA GLY A 76 -6.61 -3.26 -10.64
C GLY A 76 -7.84 -2.53 -10.08
N ALA A 77 -8.02 -2.54 -8.75
CA ALA A 77 -9.13 -1.88 -8.08
C ALA A 77 -9.09 -0.36 -8.29
N LEU A 78 -7.91 0.26 -8.11
CA LEU A 78 -7.69 1.68 -8.37
C LEU A 78 -7.93 2.05 -9.83
N LYS A 79 -7.37 1.29 -10.79
CA LYS A 79 -7.59 1.57 -12.22
C LYS A 79 -9.08 1.54 -12.56
N ARG A 80 -9.83 0.59 -12.00
CA ARG A 80 -11.28 0.48 -12.22
C ARG A 80 -12.07 1.65 -11.63
N SER A 81 -11.67 2.19 -10.48
CA SER A 81 -12.43 3.22 -9.77
C SER A 81 -12.00 4.65 -10.11
N ILE A 82 -10.71 4.88 -10.38
CA ILE A 82 -10.14 6.19 -10.72
C ILE A 82 -10.38 6.55 -12.18
N ASN A 83 -10.09 5.65 -13.14
CA ASN A 83 -10.14 6.01 -14.56
C ASN A 83 -11.50 6.55 -15.05
N PRO A 84 -12.67 6.03 -14.59
CA PRO A 84 -13.97 6.62 -14.93
C PRO A 84 -14.13 8.09 -14.51
N ASN A 85 -13.40 8.51 -13.48
CA ASN A 85 -13.39 9.87 -12.93
C ASN A 85 -12.06 10.60 -13.19
N SER A 86 -11.20 10.07 -14.07
CA SER A 86 -9.82 10.57 -14.25
C SER A 86 -9.73 12.05 -14.58
N LYS A 87 -10.67 12.57 -15.38
CA LYS A 87 -10.72 14.00 -15.73
C LYS A 87 -10.98 14.92 -14.54
N SER A 88 -11.81 14.50 -13.58
CA SER A 88 -12.10 15.32 -12.39
C SER A 88 -11.02 15.16 -11.32
N LEU A 89 -10.42 13.97 -11.23
CA LEU A 89 -9.36 13.67 -10.27
C LEU A 89 -7.97 14.15 -10.75
N GLY A 90 -7.79 14.31 -12.06
CA GLY A 90 -6.51 14.61 -12.68
C GLY A 90 -5.47 13.49 -12.52
N ILE A 91 -5.92 12.26 -12.28
CA ILE A 91 -5.07 11.05 -12.14
C ILE A 91 -5.57 9.98 -13.13
N TYR A 92 -4.63 9.35 -13.81
CA TYR A 92 -4.85 8.30 -14.81
C TYR A 92 -3.98 7.08 -14.47
N ILE A 93 -4.52 5.88 -14.62
CA ILE A 93 -3.76 4.64 -14.46
C ILE A 93 -3.74 3.88 -15.77
N ALA A 94 -2.55 3.74 -16.35
CA ALA A 94 -2.27 2.94 -17.52
C ALA A 94 -1.60 1.61 -17.14
N GLY A 95 -1.75 0.60 -17.99
CA GLY A 95 -1.15 -0.72 -17.83
C GLY A 95 -1.99 -1.72 -17.03
N GLY A 96 -1.34 -2.72 -16.47
CA GLY A 96 -1.95 -3.79 -15.69
C GLY A 96 -1.18 -5.11 -15.79
N LYS A 97 -1.87 -6.22 -15.54
CA LYS A 97 -1.30 -7.57 -15.56
C LYS A 97 -1.29 -8.15 -16.97
N GLY A 98 -0.22 -8.88 -17.33
CA GLY A 98 -0.14 -9.66 -18.57
C GLY A 98 -0.30 -8.78 -19.80
N ARG A 99 -1.30 -9.03 -20.65
CA ARG A 99 -1.51 -8.24 -21.88
C ARG A 99 -1.66 -6.74 -21.62
N PHE A 100 -2.24 -6.35 -20.48
CA PHE A 100 -2.45 -4.94 -20.15
C PHE A 100 -1.13 -4.20 -19.89
N SER A 101 -0.08 -4.89 -19.41
CA SER A 101 1.26 -4.26 -19.27
C SER A 101 1.80 -3.83 -20.63
N LYS A 102 1.58 -4.64 -21.67
CA LYS A 102 2.02 -4.37 -23.05
C LYS A 102 1.24 -3.24 -23.72
N GLU A 103 0.00 -3.01 -23.30
CA GLU A 103 -0.85 -1.92 -23.82
C GLU A 103 -0.57 -0.55 -23.19
N THR A 104 0.23 -0.48 -22.12
CA THR A 104 0.57 0.78 -21.44
C THR A 104 0.98 1.91 -22.40
N PRO A 105 1.85 1.69 -23.41
CA PRO A 105 2.20 2.76 -24.35
C PRO A 105 1.00 3.33 -25.10
N ASN A 106 0.08 2.48 -25.56
CA ASN A 106 -1.10 2.92 -26.30
C ASN A 106 -2.09 3.67 -25.39
N GLU A 107 -2.23 3.24 -24.14
CA GLU A 107 -3.04 3.94 -23.15
C GLU A 107 -2.45 5.33 -22.83
N LEU A 108 -1.14 5.44 -22.68
CA LEU A 108 -0.45 6.72 -22.43
C LEU A 108 -0.60 7.72 -23.59
N LEU A 109 -0.49 7.26 -24.84
CA LEU A 109 -0.74 8.12 -26.01
C LEU A 109 -2.17 8.68 -25.99
N LYS A 110 -3.17 7.85 -25.70
CA LYS A 110 -4.57 8.31 -25.59
C LYS A 110 -4.78 9.32 -24.47
N ILE A 111 -4.12 9.12 -23.32
CA ILE A 111 -4.19 10.06 -22.20
C ILE A 111 -3.53 11.39 -22.62
N ALA A 112 -2.34 11.33 -23.22
CA ALA A 112 -1.62 12.49 -23.74
C ALA A 112 -2.44 13.30 -24.75
N ASP A 113 -3.08 12.64 -25.72
CA ASP A 113 -3.97 13.29 -26.69
C ASP A 113 -5.10 14.08 -26.02
N SER A 114 -5.61 13.58 -24.89
CA SER A 114 -6.71 14.21 -24.16
C SER A 114 -6.28 15.29 -23.16
N THR A 115 -5.00 15.30 -22.75
CA THR A 115 -4.45 16.17 -21.69
C THR A 115 -3.48 17.22 -22.22
N GLY A 116 -2.95 17.03 -23.44
CA GLY A 116 -1.91 17.89 -24.02
C GLY A 116 -0.49 17.57 -23.54
N LEU A 117 -0.29 16.47 -22.80
CA LEU A 117 1.03 16.02 -22.35
C LEU A 117 1.86 15.42 -23.51
N ASP A 118 3.18 15.35 -23.35
CA ASP A 118 4.06 14.68 -24.32
C ASP A 118 3.93 13.16 -24.21
N GLY A 119 3.07 12.58 -25.05
CA GLY A 119 2.87 11.13 -25.12
C GLY A 119 4.12 10.35 -25.52
N THR A 120 5.02 10.94 -26.31
CA THR A 120 6.26 10.27 -26.73
C THR A 120 7.19 10.09 -25.53
N GLU A 121 7.35 11.15 -24.74
CA GLU A 121 8.18 11.12 -23.53
C GLU A 121 7.60 10.19 -22.46
N LEU A 122 6.27 10.19 -22.27
CA LEU A 122 5.59 9.28 -21.34
C LEU A 122 5.78 7.81 -21.73
N VAL A 123 5.64 7.48 -23.02
CA VAL A 123 5.91 6.13 -23.53
C VAL A 123 7.39 5.75 -23.31
N ARG A 124 8.31 6.68 -23.51
CA ARG A 124 9.74 6.48 -23.26
C ARG A 124 10.00 6.17 -21.78
N CYS A 125 9.47 6.98 -20.86
CA CYS A 125 9.57 6.79 -19.41
C CYS A 125 9.02 5.42 -18.98
N SER A 126 7.83 5.06 -19.47
CA SER A 126 7.20 3.77 -19.18
C SER A 126 8.05 2.60 -19.64
N LYS A 127 8.57 2.64 -20.88
CA LYS A 127 9.39 1.56 -21.45
C LYS A 127 10.73 1.44 -20.73
N LEU A 128 11.35 2.56 -20.36
CA LEU A 128 12.63 2.55 -19.67
C LEU A 128 12.51 2.00 -18.25
N SER A 129 11.47 2.38 -17.50
CA SER A 129 11.22 1.83 -16.15
C SER A 129 11.05 0.30 -16.19
N ALA A 130 10.26 -0.19 -17.14
CA ALA A 130 10.07 -1.63 -17.35
C ALA A 130 11.37 -2.35 -17.77
N LYS A 131 12.13 -1.77 -18.73
CA LYS A 131 13.38 -2.37 -19.21
C LYS A 131 14.47 -2.40 -18.15
N VAL A 132 14.55 -1.37 -17.30
CA VAL A 132 15.53 -1.35 -16.22
C VAL A 132 15.27 -2.52 -15.29
N ASP A 133 14.07 -2.62 -14.73
CA ASP A 133 13.73 -3.68 -13.77
C ASP A 133 13.72 -5.09 -14.37
N ASN A 134 13.41 -5.25 -15.66
CA ASN A 134 13.35 -6.57 -16.29
C ASN A 134 14.66 -7.04 -16.94
N THR A 135 15.57 -6.13 -17.28
CA THR A 135 16.71 -6.46 -18.15
C THR A 135 18.03 -5.90 -17.62
N ALA A 136 18.02 -4.69 -17.05
CA ALA A 136 19.24 -4.10 -16.52
C ALA A 136 19.63 -4.72 -15.18
N ILE A 137 18.67 -5.15 -14.35
CA ILE A 137 18.98 -5.99 -13.20
C ILE A 137 18.63 -7.44 -13.50
N GLN A 138 19.69 -8.24 -13.57
CA GLN A 138 19.65 -9.66 -13.86
C GLN A 138 19.47 -10.44 -12.55
N ASP A 139 18.44 -10.10 -11.77
CA ASP A 139 18.14 -10.73 -10.48
C ASP A 139 17.22 -11.96 -10.58
N GLY A 140 16.87 -12.36 -11.81
CA GLY A 140 16.05 -13.53 -12.09
C GLY A 140 14.53 -13.28 -12.05
N TYR A 141 14.07 -12.08 -11.72
CA TYR A 141 12.64 -11.76 -11.73
C TYR A 141 12.15 -11.34 -13.12
N GLN A 142 11.10 -11.97 -13.61
CA GLN A 142 10.45 -11.61 -14.88
C GLN A 142 9.20 -10.78 -14.63
N LEU A 143 9.13 -9.58 -15.23
CA LEU A 143 7.99 -8.69 -15.07
C LEU A 143 6.71 -9.27 -15.69
N TYR A 144 5.63 -9.26 -14.92
CA TYR A 144 4.31 -9.70 -15.37
C TYR A 144 3.20 -8.66 -15.12
N LEU A 145 3.51 -7.61 -14.36
CA LEU A 145 2.63 -6.51 -14.01
C LEU A 145 3.39 -5.20 -14.22
N HIS A 146 2.76 -4.24 -14.92
CA HIS A 146 3.29 -2.88 -15.08
C HIS A 146 2.13 -1.90 -15.02
N ASN A 147 2.14 -0.99 -14.05
CA ASN A 147 1.17 0.10 -13.97
C ASN A 147 1.89 1.44 -13.94
N PHE A 148 1.44 2.36 -14.79
CA PHE A 148 1.93 3.72 -14.88
C PHE A 148 0.83 4.66 -14.39
N ILE A 149 1.05 5.33 -13.28
CA ILE A 149 0.13 6.28 -12.67
C ILE A 149 0.59 7.68 -13.07
N LEU A 150 -0.28 8.44 -13.73
CA LEU A 150 0.03 9.72 -14.34
C LEU A 150 -0.92 10.80 -13.81
N SER A 151 -0.37 11.93 -13.40
CA SER A 151 -1.13 13.16 -13.19
C SER A 151 -1.32 13.93 -14.50
N ASP A 152 -2.39 14.70 -14.60
CA ASP A 152 -2.58 15.67 -15.70
C ASP A 152 -1.52 16.79 -15.73
N GLN A 153 -0.67 16.89 -14.71
CA GLN A 153 0.49 17.79 -14.65
C GLN A 153 1.77 17.16 -15.21
N GLY A 154 1.72 15.88 -15.62
CA GLY A 154 2.86 15.16 -16.20
C GLY A 154 3.74 14.42 -15.19
N ASN A 155 3.54 14.61 -13.88
CA ASN A 155 4.18 13.81 -12.84
C ASN A 155 3.64 12.39 -12.84
N TRP A 156 4.48 11.41 -12.55
CA TRP A 156 4.10 10.00 -12.61
C TRP A 156 4.79 9.13 -11.56
N ALA A 157 4.16 7.99 -11.27
CA ALA A 157 4.73 6.90 -10.51
C ALA A 157 4.56 5.58 -11.30
N VAL A 158 5.47 4.63 -11.11
CA VAL A 158 5.33 3.29 -11.68
C VAL A 158 5.34 2.27 -10.56
N VAL A 159 4.36 1.36 -10.58
CA VAL A 159 4.30 0.17 -9.72
C VAL A 159 4.26 -1.06 -10.61
N GLN A 160 5.34 -1.83 -10.58
CA GLN A 160 5.51 -3.02 -11.41
C GLN A 160 5.97 -4.20 -10.57
N GLN A 161 5.69 -5.42 -11.02
CA GLN A 161 6.01 -6.63 -10.28
C GLN A 161 6.58 -7.70 -11.20
N GLY A 162 7.71 -8.25 -10.77
CA GLY A 162 8.31 -9.45 -11.35
C GLY A 162 8.09 -10.67 -10.47
N MET A 163 8.11 -11.85 -11.08
CA MET A 163 8.08 -13.13 -10.37
C MET A 163 9.36 -13.92 -10.64
N HIS A 164 9.80 -14.69 -9.66
CA HIS A 164 10.93 -15.60 -9.79
C HIS A 164 10.41 -17.04 -9.73
N ASP A 165 10.39 -17.73 -10.87
CA ASP A 165 9.71 -19.02 -11.01
C ASP A 165 10.30 -20.12 -10.11
N SER A 166 11.60 -20.04 -9.79
CA SER A 166 12.28 -21.13 -9.06
C SER A 166 12.20 -21.06 -7.53
N ASP A 167 11.85 -19.92 -6.94
CA ASP A 167 11.83 -19.77 -5.47
C ASP A 167 10.49 -19.29 -4.91
N GLY A 168 9.49 -19.14 -5.78
CA GLY A 168 8.13 -18.83 -5.35
C GLY A 168 7.97 -17.40 -4.82
N THR A 169 8.83 -16.47 -5.23
CA THR A 169 8.77 -15.07 -4.77
C THR A 169 8.38 -14.10 -5.88
N ALA A 170 7.88 -12.94 -5.48
CA ALA A 170 7.69 -11.78 -6.33
C ALA A 170 8.47 -10.58 -5.78
N ARG A 171 8.98 -9.76 -6.69
CA ARG A 171 9.59 -8.47 -6.37
C ARG A 171 8.76 -7.35 -6.97
N ARG A 172 8.26 -6.48 -6.11
CA ARG A 172 7.60 -5.24 -6.49
C ARG A 172 8.62 -4.11 -6.59
N TYR A 173 8.52 -3.31 -7.64
CA TYR A 173 9.39 -2.17 -7.90
C TYR A 173 8.55 -0.90 -7.98
N HIS A 174 9.09 0.18 -7.40
CA HIS A 174 8.46 1.48 -7.40
C HIS A 174 9.38 2.56 -7.98
N TRP A 175 8.76 3.44 -8.76
CA TRP A 175 9.39 4.61 -9.36
C TRP A 175 8.54 5.85 -9.11
N LEU A 176 9.19 7.01 -9.02
CA LEU A 176 8.56 8.32 -8.89
C LEU A 176 9.31 9.32 -9.78
N SER A 177 8.58 10.08 -10.59
CA SER A 177 9.14 11.05 -11.55
C SER A 177 9.95 12.16 -10.89
N GLU A 178 9.58 12.61 -9.69
CA GLU A 178 10.28 13.66 -8.93
C GLU A 178 11.77 13.33 -8.69
N ASN A 179 12.10 12.03 -8.64
CA ASN A 179 13.45 11.54 -8.35
C ASN A 179 14.24 11.11 -9.61
N VAL A 180 13.73 11.43 -10.82
CA VAL A 180 14.35 11.01 -12.09
C VAL A 180 15.19 12.13 -12.70
N THR A 181 16.52 12.04 -12.55
CA THR A 181 17.48 12.99 -13.16
C THR A 181 18.22 12.43 -14.40
N SER A 182 18.35 11.11 -14.55
CA SER A 182 18.96 10.46 -15.74
C SER A 182 18.65 8.96 -15.83
N PHE A 183 18.32 8.45 -17.03
CA PHE A 183 17.88 7.08 -17.32
C PHE A 183 19.01 6.03 -17.43
N VAL A 184 20.23 6.47 -17.70
CA VAL A 184 21.37 5.59 -18.04
C VAL A 184 22.59 5.81 -17.15
N ASN A 185 22.67 6.94 -16.46
CA ASN A 185 23.69 7.18 -15.42
C ASN A 185 23.13 6.78 -14.04
N GLU A 186 23.82 5.83 -13.40
CA GLU A 186 23.59 5.31 -12.05
C GLU A 186 22.13 4.95 -11.67
N PRO A 187 21.59 3.83 -12.17
CA PRO A 187 20.25 3.39 -11.77
C PRO A 187 20.20 2.51 -10.49
N HIS A 188 21.32 1.97 -9.97
CA HIS A 188 21.28 0.93 -8.93
C HIS A 188 22.41 1.03 -7.90
N THR A 189 22.07 1.21 -6.62
CA THR A 189 22.94 0.89 -5.49
C THR A 189 22.36 -0.30 -4.73
N GLY A 190 22.91 -1.50 -4.98
CA GLY A 190 22.84 -2.64 -4.07
C GLY A 190 21.63 -3.58 -4.23
N ILE A 191 21.87 -4.75 -4.83
CA ILE A 191 21.06 -5.95 -4.61
C ILE A 191 21.65 -6.66 -3.38
N SER A 192 20.87 -6.85 -2.32
CA SER A 192 21.28 -7.73 -1.21
C SER A 192 20.39 -8.98 -1.23
N GLY A 193 21.01 -10.13 -1.40
CA GLY A 193 20.36 -11.44 -1.41
C GLY A 193 21.40 -12.51 -1.11
N VAL A 194 20.96 -13.67 -0.65
CA VAL A 194 21.86 -14.79 -0.34
C VAL A 194 22.54 -15.23 -1.65
N ASN A 195 23.87 -15.26 -1.67
CA ASN A 195 24.67 -15.60 -2.85
C ASN A 195 24.33 -17.01 -3.36
N ARG A 196 23.82 -17.11 -4.59
CA ARG A 196 23.45 -18.38 -5.26
C ARG A 196 24.27 -18.67 -6.53
N GLY A 197 25.53 -18.24 -6.61
CA GLY A 197 26.48 -18.69 -7.65
C GLY A 197 27.31 -17.62 -8.36
N ARG A 198 28.06 -18.03 -9.40
CA ARG A 198 28.93 -17.15 -10.20
C ARG A 198 28.11 -16.29 -11.16
N ILE A 199 27.92 -15.04 -10.79
CA ILE A 199 27.37 -13.99 -11.64
C ILE A 199 28.51 -13.45 -12.53
N LEU A 200 28.26 -13.33 -13.85
CA LEU A 200 29.21 -12.75 -14.79
C LEU A 200 29.42 -11.27 -14.46
N ASN A 201 30.63 -10.96 -14.00
CA ASN A 201 30.98 -9.64 -13.50
C ASN A 201 31.91 -8.92 -14.50
N LEU A 202 31.41 -7.84 -15.13
CA LEU A 202 32.18 -6.97 -16.00
C LEU A 202 33.23 -6.11 -15.26
N THR A 203 33.40 -6.27 -13.95
CA THR A 203 34.46 -5.61 -13.15
C THR A 203 35.79 -6.37 -13.14
N SER A 204 35.95 -7.41 -13.97
CA SER A 204 37.22 -8.15 -14.12
C SER A 204 38.37 -7.25 -14.57
N ALA A 205 39.59 -7.57 -14.12
CA ALA A 205 40.84 -6.88 -14.48
C ALA A 205 41.08 -6.82 -16.00
N GLN A 206 40.46 -7.72 -16.77
CA GLN A 206 40.59 -7.77 -18.24
C GLN A 206 39.68 -6.77 -18.99
N ALA A 207 38.81 -6.02 -18.29
CA ALA A 207 37.91 -5.02 -18.88
C ALA A 207 38.44 -3.57 -18.77
N GLU A 208 39.76 -3.39 -18.68
CA GLU A 208 40.43 -2.12 -18.41
C GLU A 208 40.23 -1.07 -19.52
N GLN A 209 40.23 -1.48 -20.80
CA GLN A 209 40.01 -0.56 -21.92
C GLN A 209 38.60 0.04 -21.96
N SER A 210 37.59 -0.64 -21.40
CA SER A 210 36.21 -0.13 -21.36
C SER A 210 35.97 0.88 -20.22
N ARG A 211 36.85 0.93 -19.20
CA ARG A 211 36.73 1.85 -18.05
C ARG A 211 37.31 3.24 -18.30
N ASN A 212 38.28 3.37 -19.20
CA ASN A 212 38.99 4.64 -19.45
C ASN A 212 38.12 5.75 -20.07
N GLY A 213 36.90 5.44 -20.53
CA GLY A 213 35.96 6.44 -21.06
C GLY A 213 34.98 7.05 -20.05
N ILE A 214 34.92 6.57 -18.80
CA ILE A 214 33.83 6.91 -17.86
C ILE A 214 34.34 7.18 -16.44
N VAL A 215 35.43 7.92 -16.27
CA VAL A 215 35.82 8.41 -14.94
C VAL A 215 36.16 9.88 -15.02
N ASP A 216 35.23 10.72 -14.58
CA ASP A 216 35.60 12.03 -14.03
C ASP A 216 34.66 12.55 -12.92
N ILE A 217 33.91 11.67 -12.23
CA ILE A 217 33.16 12.08 -11.04
C ILE A 217 33.14 10.97 -10.00
N THR A 218 34.22 10.86 -9.22
CA THR A 218 34.19 10.15 -7.93
C THR A 218 35.13 10.82 -6.93
N LYS A 219 34.65 11.89 -6.27
CA LYS A 219 35.10 12.26 -4.92
C LYS A 219 34.01 13.04 -4.17
N THR A 220 33.19 12.36 -3.36
CA THR A 220 32.80 12.85 -2.02
C THR A 220 32.22 11.74 -1.15
N ASP A 221 32.45 11.89 0.15
CA ASP A 221 32.35 10.93 1.24
C ASP A 221 31.02 10.17 1.42
N SER A 222 31.19 8.90 1.72
CA SER A 222 30.15 7.90 1.95
C SER A 222 29.86 7.75 3.44
N GLU A 223 28.89 8.52 3.95
CA GLU A 223 28.16 8.16 5.20
C GLU A 223 26.72 8.74 5.26
N LYS A 224 26.20 9.33 4.17
CA LYS A 224 24.90 10.04 4.17
C LYS A 224 23.87 9.66 3.10
N TRP A 225 24.02 8.56 2.36
CA TRP A 225 23.20 8.31 1.16
C TRP A 225 22.38 7.01 1.14
N MET A 226 21.98 6.49 2.30
CA MET A 226 21.01 5.37 2.41
C MET A 226 19.55 5.82 2.58
N GLN A 227 19.23 7.12 2.50
CA GLN A 227 17.88 7.62 2.80
C GLN A 227 16.85 7.46 1.65
N ASP A 228 17.28 7.20 0.41
CA ASP A 228 16.39 7.28 -0.76
C ASP A 228 15.89 5.93 -1.30
N PHE A 229 16.39 4.79 -0.82
CA PHE A 229 16.00 3.47 -1.32
C PHE A 229 15.35 2.63 -0.22
N GLN A 230 14.02 2.59 -0.23
CA GLN A 230 13.27 1.79 0.72
C GLN A 230 13.21 0.32 0.28
N ARG A 231 13.47 -0.60 1.20
CA ARG A 231 13.35 -2.04 0.94
C ARG A 231 12.47 -2.71 1.99
N LEU A 232 11.36 -3.27 1.53
CA LEU A 232 10.46 -4.11 2.32
C LEU A 232 10.74 -5.59 2.00
N ILE A 233 10.86 -6.43 3.01
CA ILE A 233 10.96 -7.90 2.85
C ILE A 233 9.87 -8.50 3.72
N LEU A 234 8.92 -9.19 3.10
CA LEU A 234 7.83 -9.83 3.81
C LEU A 234 8.10 -11.32 3.99
N PRO A 235 7.72 -11.88 5.15
CA PRO A 235 7.96 -13.28 5.43
C PRO A 235 7.03 -14.18 4.61
N ALA A 236 7.29 -15.48 4.63
CA ALA A 236 6.49 -16.48 3.92
C ALA A 236 5.26 -16.98 4.70
N HIS A 237 5.12 -16.62 5.98
CA HIS A 237 4.03 -17.08 6.85
C HIS A 237 2.82 -16.15 6.81
N HIS A 238 1.62 -16.72 6.84
CA HIS A 238 0.35 -15.98 6.74
C HIS A 238 -0.06 -15.34 8.07
N GLU A 239 0.29 -15.99 9.18
CA GLU A 239 0.01 -15.54 10.54
C GLU A 239 0.56 -14.13 10.79
N VAL A 240 -0.14 -13.35 11.62
CA VAL A 240 0.40 -12.07 12.08
C VAL A 240 0.99 -12.31 13.45
N LEU A 241 2.32 -12.21 13.57
CA LEU A 241 3.03 -12.43 14.82
C LEU A 241 3.33 -11.10 15.51
N ALA A 242 3.65 -11.14 16.81
CA ALA A 242 4.05 -9.95 17.56
C ALA A 242 5.32 -9.29 16.99
N SER A 243 6.18 -10.06 16.33
CA SER A 243 7.37 -9.53 15.62
C SER A 243 7.03 -8.75 14.34
N ASP A 244 5.82 -8.91 13.80
CA ASP A 244 5.39 -8.30 12.54
C ASP A 244 4.70 -6.94 12.76
N VAL A 245 4.44 -6.58 14.02
CA VAL A 245 3.58 -5.45 14.43
C VAL A 245 4.28 -4.59 15.47
N ASP A 246 4.15 -3.26 15.35
CA ASP A 246 4.49 -2.35 16.45
C ASP A 246 3.39 -2.44 17.53
N MET A 247 3.66 -3.22 18.59
CA MET A 247 2.71 -3.49 19.67
C MET A 247 2.23 -2.22 20.36
N LYS A 248 3.07 -1.19 20.47
CA LYS A 248 2.69 0.09 21.08
C LYS A 248 1.67 0.81 20.21
N LYS A 249 1.93 0.90 18.89
CA LYS A 249 1.00 1.53 17.95
C LYS A 249 -0.32 0.78 17.85
N LEU A 250 -0.27 -0.55 17.71
CA LEU A 250 -1.49 -1.36 17.62
C LEU A 250 -2.30 -1.26 18.92
N GLY A 251 -1.66 -1.47 20.07
CA GLY A 251 -2.34 -1.41 21.36
C GLY A 251 -3.02 -0.06 21.61
N ASN A 252 -2.35 1.04 21.26
CA ASN A 252 -2.92 2.38 21.40
C ASN A 252 -4.20 2.55 20.57
N ILE A 253 -4.24 2.01 19.34
CA ILE A 253 -5.42 2.05 18.49
C ILE A 253 -6.55 1.19 19.06
N LEU A 254 -6.23 -0.01 19.57
CA LEU A 254 -7.20 -0.90 20.21
C LEU A 254 -7.79 -0.27 21.48
N TRP A 255 -6.94 0.35 22.31
CA TRP A 255 -7.33 1.10 23.50
C TRP A 255 -8.23 2.29 23.14
N LEU A 256 -7.83 3.10 22.15
CA LEU A 256 -8.61 4.24 21.68
C LEU A 256 -10.00 3.80 21.19
N ALA A 257 -10.08 2.68 20.48
CA ALA A 257 -11.32 2.15 19.96
C ALA A 257 -12.28 1.60 21.04
N ARG A 258 -11.74 1.02 22.13
CA ARG A 258 -12.52 0.29 23.14
C ARG A 258 -12.76 1.09 24.42
N GLU A 259 -11.73 1.75 24.93
CA GLU A 259 -11.68 2.28 26.30
C GLU A 259 -11.68 3.81 26.37
N ASN A 260 -11.18 4.51 25.34
CA ASN A 260 -11.08 5.98 25.37
C ASN A 260 -11.85 6.62 24.21
N GLN A 261 -13.13 6.90 24.45
CA GLN A 261 -13.96 7.69 23.54
C GLN A 261 -13.71 9.18 23.82
N PRO A 262 -12.97 9.92 22.98
CA PRO A 262 -12.52 11.26 23.33
C PRO A 262 -13.69 12.26 23.42
N ASP A 263 -13.65 13.18 24.38
CA ASP A 263 -14.74 14.15 24.61
C ASP A 263 -15.00 15.12 23.42
N ASN A 264 -14.01 15.33 22.55
CA ASN A 264 -14.12 16.17 21.34
C ASN A 264 -14.45 15.36 20.07
N PHE A 265 -15.02 14.17 20.26
CA PHE A 265 -15.28 13.17 19.21
C PHE A 265 -16.79 12.93 18.97
N GLU A 266 -17.64 13.77 19.57
CA GLU A 266 -19.09 13.68 19.46
C GLU A 266 -19.55 13.56 18.01
N GLU A 267 -18.97 14.33 17.08
CA GLU A 267 -19.39 14.27 15.67
C GLU A 267 -19.14 12.91 14.99
N LEU A 268 -18.05 12.21 15.34
CA LEU A 268 -17.77 10.88 14.78
C LEU A 268 -18.58 9.79 15.50
N LEU A 269 -18.75 9.89 16.82
CA LEU A 269 -19.58 8.96 17.61
C LEU A 269 -21.06 9.08 17.29
N MET A 270 -21.53 10.28 16.98
CA MET A 270 -22.91 10.56 16.57
C MET A 270 -23.19 10.09 15.14
N LEU A 271 -22.17 9.66 14.38
CA LEU A 271 -22.41 8.94 13.14
C LEU A 271 -23.01 7.58 13.45
N LYS A 272 -24.26 7.40 13.02
CA LYS A 272 -24.92 6.10 13.04
C LYS A 272 -24.02 5.04 12.41
N GLY A 273 -23.68 4.01 13.17
CA GLY A 273 -22.83 2.89 12.73
C GLY A 273 -21.38 2.96 13.23
N VAL A 274 -20.97 4.00 13.98
CA VAL A 274 -19.63 4.05 14.60
C VAL A 274 -19.64 3.34 15.95
N GLY A 275 -19.38 2.04 15.92
CA GLY A 275 -19.03 1.25 17.11
C GLY A 275 -17.51 1.11 17.29
N PRO A 276 -17.04 0.46 18.37
CA PRO A 276 -15.62 0.26 18.65
C PRO A 276 -14.83 -0.33 17.47
N ARG A 277 -15.38 -1.35 16.82
CA ARG A 277 -14.73 -2.00 15.67
C ARG A 277 -14.58 -1.06 14.46
N THR A 278 -15.61 -0.27 14.17
CA THR A 278 -15.58 0.73 13.09
C THR A 278 -14.62 1.86 13.42
N MET A 279 -14.49 2.24 14.71
CA MET A 279 -13.50 3.20 15.16
C MET A 279 -12.08 2.69 14.97
N GLN A 280 -11.79 1.44 15.32
CA GLN A 280 -10.50 0.78 15.06
C GLN A 280 -10.16 0.82 13.56
N SER A 281 -11.11 0.44 12.68
CA SER A 281 -10.91 0.49 11.23
C SER A 281 -10.63 1.91 10.74
N LEU A 282 -11.41 2.90 11.21
CA LEU A 282 -11.24 4.30 10.83
C LEU A 282 -9.92 4.88 11.32
N ALA A 283 -9.40 4.45 12.48
CA ALA A 283 -8.14 4.94 13.01
C ALA A 283 -6.96 4.48 12.14
N LEU A 284 -6.95 3.20 11.74
CA LEU A 284 -5.93 2.65 10.84
C LEU A 284 -6.04 3.22 9.42
N VAL A 285 -7.26 3.40 8.91
CA VAL A 285 -7.52 4.08 7.62
C VAL A 285 -7.05 5.53 7.66
N SER A 286 -7.34 6.24 8.75
CA SER A 286 -6.94 7.63 8.95
C SER A 286 -5.41 7.75 8.98
N GLU A 287 -4.70 6.78 9.58
CA GLU A 287 -3.25 6.74 9.51
C GLU A 287 -2.72 6.47 8.09
N VAL A 288 -3.39 5.66 7.26
CA VAL A 288 -3.05 5.53 5.83
C VAL A 288 -3.26 6.85 5.07
N ILE A 289 -4.24 7.67 5.47
CA ILE A 289 -4.56 8.96 4.82
C ILE A 289 -3.65 10.09 5.33
N HIS A 290 -3.30 10.14 6.61
CA HIS A 290 -2.64 11.31 7.21
C HIS A 290 -1.27 11.01 7.83
N GLY A 291 -0.89 9.74 7.95
CA GLY A 291 0.35 9.30 8.57
C GLY A 291 1.59 9.66 7.76
N ALA A 292 2.66 10.03 8.47
CA ALA A 292 3.97 10.22 7.88
C ALA A 292 4.61 8.88 7.44
N PRO A 293 5.55 8.88 6.47
CA PRO A 293 6.19 7.65 5.96
C PRO A 293 6.76 6.72 7.04
N SER A 294 7.32 7.28 8.13
CA SER A 294 7.90 6.53 9.24
C SER A 294 6.90 5.65 10.01
N ARG A 295 5.60 5.80 9.74
CA ARG A 295 4.53 5.06 10.40
C ARG A 295 4.17 3.74 9.72
N PHE A 296 4.72 3.48 8.54
CA PHE A 296 4.36 2.30 7.73
C PHE A 296 5.39 1.17 7.81
N THR A 297 6.35 1.24 8.74
CA THR A 297 7.41 0.22 8.90
C THR A 297 6.89 -1.15 9.30
N ASP A 298 5.66 -1.24 9.81
CA ASP A 298 4.99 -2.45 10.30
C ASP A 298 3.66 -2.72 9.53
N PRO A 299 3.71 -3.03 8.22
CA PRO A 299 2.51 -3.13 7.37
C PRO A 299 1.49 -4.18 7.85
N ALA A 300 1.90 -5.18 8.64
CA ALA A 300 1.01 -6.18 9.22
C ALA A 300 -0.04 -5.55 10.14
N ARG A 301 0.30 -4.47 10.87
CA ARG A 301 -0.63 -3.75 11.76
C ARG A 301 -1.89 -3.30 11.04
N PHE A 302 -1.78 -2.87 9.78
CA PHE A 302 -2.89 -2.34 9.01
C PHE A 302 -3.92 -3.41 8.60
N SER A 303 -3.56 -4.70 8.67
CA SER A 303 -4.51 -5.80 8.49
C SER A 303 -5.57 -5.87 9.61
N PHE A 304 -5.34 -5.24 10.76
CA PHE A 304 -6.35 -5.11 11.82
C PHE A 304 -7.49 -4.14 11.48
N ALA A 305 -7.41 -3.42 10.35
CA ALA A 305 -8.50 -2.56 9.90
C ALA A 305 -9.69 -3.38 9.38
N HIS A 306 -9.43 -4.36 8.50
CA HIS A 306 -10.48 -5.13 7.83
C HIS A 306 -10.11 -6.61 7.63
N GLY A 307 -9.13 -7.13 8.35
CA GLY A 307 -8.70 -8.51 8.25
C GLY A 307 -8.02 -8.82 6.91
N GLY A 308 -8.00 -10.10 6.56
CA GLY A 308 -7.44 -10.59 5.31
C GLY A 308 -8.43 -11.47 4.57
N LYS A 309 -8.34 -11.47 3.24
CA LYS A 309 -9.18 -12.31 2.39
C LYS A 309 -9.05 -13.80 2.71
N ASP A 310 -7.89 -14.25 3.20
CA ASP A 310 -7.68 -15.65 3.61
C ASP A 310 -7.95 -15.86 5.11
N GLY A 311 -8.36 -14.81 5.83
CA GLY A 311 -8.70 -14.87 7.25
C GLY A 311 -7.55 -14.51 8.20
N HIS A 312 -6.52 -13.80 7.70
CA HIS A 312 -5.37 -13.38 8.50
C HIS A 312 -5.29 -11.85 8.63
N PRO A 313 -5.29 -11.30 9.86
CA PRO A 313 -5.38 -12.00 11.15
C PRO A 313 -6.75 -12.63 11.40
N PHE A 314 -7.81 -12.08 10.80
CA PHE A 314 -9.18 -12.55 10.93
C PHE A 314 -9.97 -12.38 9.60
N PRO A 315 -11.13 -13.04 9.43
CA PRO A 315 -12.01 -12.87 8.27
C PRO A 315 -12.48 -11.42 8.07
N VAL A 316 -12.65 -11.00 6.82
CA VAL A 316 -13.04 -9.63 6.48
C VAL A 316 -14.42 -9.29 7.06
N PRO A 317 -14.53 -8.33 8.01
CA PRO A 317 -15.81 -7.94 8.62
C PRO A 317 -16.60 -7.03 7.68
N THR A 318 -17.38 -7.63 6.77
CA THR A 318 -18.02 -6.89 5.66
C THR A 318 -18.92 -5.74 6.10
N LYS A 319 -19.60 -5.84 7.26
CA LYS A 319 -20.43 -4.75 7.80
C LYS A 319 -19.59 -3.53 8.20
N THR A 320 -18.54 -3.76 8.99
CA THR A 320 -17.59 -2.71 9.40
C THR A 320 -16.91 -2.09 8.19
N TYR A 321 -16.54 -2.91 7.20
CA TYR A 321 -15.96 -2.42 5.93
C TYR A 321 -16.91 -1.45 5.23
N ASP A 322 -18.19 -1.82 5.09
CA ASP A 322 -19.20 -0.99 4.41
C ASP A 322 -19.49 0.31 5.20
N GLU A 323 -19.48 0.25 6.53
CA GLU A 323 -19.58 1.43 7.41
C GLU A 323 -18.40 2.39 7.22
N THR A 324 -17.17 1.88 7.21
CA THR A 324 -15.95 2.66 6.94
C THR A 324 -16.03 3.37 5.58
N ILE A 325 -16.44 2.65 4.52
CA ILE A 325 -16.64 3.24 3.19
C ILE A 325 -17.68 4.37 3.25
N SER A 326 -18.82 4.12 3.90
CA SER A 326 -19.91 5.09 4.00
C SER A 326 -19.44 6.38 4.69
N ILE A 327 -18.72 6.26 5.80
CA ILE A 327 -18.23 7.40 6.59
C ILE A 327 -17.25 8.24 5.77
N LEU A 328 -16.27 7.61 5.11
CA LEU A 328 -15.33 8.33 4.24
C LEU A 328 -16.05 9.05 3.10
N ARG A 329 -16.98 8.36 2.42
CA ARG A 329 -17.74 8.95 1.30
C ARG A 329 -18.56 10.15 1.72
N ILE A 330 -19.27 10.05 2.85
CA ILE A 330 -20.04 11.20 3.36
C ILE A 330 -19.09 12.34 3.76
N GLY A 331 -17.90 12.03 4.28
CA GLY A 331 -16.86 13.03 4.55
C GLY A 331 -16.43 13.78 3.29
N ILE A 332 -16.16 13.05 2.21
CA ILE A 332 -15.77 13.62 0.91
C ILE A 332 -16.92 14.45 0.31
N GLU A 333 -18.14 13.93 0.29
CA GLU A 333 -19.32 14.61 -0.27
C GLU A 333 -19.60 15.92 0.47
N LYS A 334 -19.49 15.94 1.81
CA LYS A 334 -19.61 17.17 2.59
C LYS A 334 -18.46 18.15 2.34
N SER A 335 -17.22 17.66 2.26
CA SER A 335 -16.04 18.49 2.00
C SER A 335 -16.16 19.21 0.65
N LYS A 336 -16.65 18.52 -0.39
CA LYS A 336 -16.96 19.10 -1.71
C LYS A 336 -18.01 20.23 -1.65
N LEU A 337 -18.88 20.23 -0.64
CA LEU A 337 -19.89 21.27 -0.40
C LEU A 337 -19.40 22.39 0.54
N GLY A 338 -18.10 22.41 0.87
CA GLY A 338 -17.50 23.38 1.80
C GLY A 338 -17.71 23.05 3.28
N ASN A 339 -18.36 21.93 3.61
CA ASN A 339 -18.49 21.44 4.99
C ASN A 339 -17.37 20.42 5.28
N THR A 340 -16.30 20.87 5.94
CA THR A 340 -15.12 20.02 6.18
C THR A 340 -15.16 19.26 7.49
N ASP A 341 -16.19 19.44 8.32
CA ASP A 341 -16.31 18.91 9.69
C ASP A 341 -15.97 17.41 9.76
N LYS A 342 -16.51 16.62 8.82
CA LYS A 342 -16.27 15.17 8.76
C LYS A 342 -14.89 14.77 8.27
N SER A 343 -14.33 15.49 7.29
CA SER A 343 -12.94 15.25 6.83
C SER A 343 -11.96 15.58 7.95
N GLN A 344 -12.22 16.70 8.65
CA GLN A 344 -11.47 17.10 9.82
C GLN A 344 -11.62 16.11 10.99
N ALA A 345 -12.79 15.49 11.16
CA ALA A 345 -12.99 14.45 12.18
C ALA A 345 -12.07 13.23 11.95
N ILE A 346 -11.92 12.78 10.70
CA ILE A 346 -11.02 11.67 10.36
C ILE A 346 -9.56 12.07 10.63
N LYS A 347 -9.15 13.27 10.24
CA LYS A 347 -7.81 13.79 10.54
C LYS A 347 -7.55 13.90 12.05
N LYS A 348 -8.52 14.44 12.81
CA LYS A 348 -8.46 14.53 14.27
C LYS A 348 -8.33 13.16 14.93
N LEU A 349 -8.96 12.11 14.39
CA LEU A 349 -8.77 10.75 14.88
C LEU A 349 -7.30 10.32 14.81
N HIS A 350 -6.61 10.60 13.70
CA HIS A 350 -5.17 10.33 13.62
C HIS A 350 -4.37 11.16 14.62
N GLU A 351 -4.66 12.45 14.77
CA GLU A 351 -3.98 13.33 15.72
C GLU A 351 -4.17 12.87 17.18
N ILE A 352 -5.36 12.40 17.54
CA ILE A 352 -5.65 11.84 18.86
C ILE A 352 -4.85 10.56 19.07
N ALA A 353 -4.86 9.65 18.10
CA ALA A 353 -4.08 8.42 18.16
C ALA A 353 -2.59 8.71 18.38
N LEU A 354 -2.01 9.70 17.69
CA LEU A 354 -0.62 10.12 17.90
C LEU A 354 -0.37 10.66 19.31
N LYS A 355 -1.29 11.47 19.84
CA LYS A 355 -1.14 12.05 21.19
C LYS A 355 -1.20 10.99 22.29
N THR A 356 -2.13 10.04 22.17
CA THR A 356 -2.31 8.98 23.18
C THR A 356 -1.17 7.96 23.10
N GLU A 357 -0.63 7.71 21.91
CA GLU A 357 0.50 6.79 21.70
C GLU A 357 1.72 7.17 22.53
N ALA A 358 2.03 8.46 22.68
CA ALA A 358 3.23 8.91 23.39
C ALA A 358 3.36 8.29 24.79
N ASN A 359 2.25 8.27 25.53
CA ASN A 359 2.17 7.77 26.91
C ASN A 359 1.63 6.33 27.02
N PHE A 360 1.34 5.69 25.89
CA PHE A 360 0.79 4.35 25.88
C PHE A 360 1.87 3.30 26.15
N THR A 361 1.57 2.36 27.05
CA THR A 361 2.39 1.18 27.33
C THR A 361 1.59 -0.05 26.93
N PRO A 362 2.07 -0.87 25.98
CA PRO A 362 1.35 -2.06 25.56
C PRO A 362 1.34 -3.11 26.67
N ASP A 363 0.14 -3.50 27.12
CA ASP A 363 -0.09 -4.57 28.09
C ASP A 363 -1.21 -5.51 27.59
N PHE A 364 -0.98 -6.15 26.45
CA PHE A 364 -1.93 -7.09 25.86
C PHE A 364 -1.24 -8.22 25.10
N ASN A 365 -1.94 -9.34 24.95
CA ASN A 365 -1.50 -10.47 24.13
C ASN A 365 -2.12 -10.39 22.73
N LEU A 366 -1.27 -10.36 21.69
CA LEU A 366 -1.70 -10.29 20.30
C LEU A 366 -2.54 -11.49 19.88
N GLU A 367 -2.18 -12.70 20.33
CA GLU A 367 -2.89 -13.93 19.98
C GLU A 367 -4.30 -13.93 20.54
N GLU A 368 -4.48 -13.43 21.77
CA GLU A 368 -5.80 -13.27 22.40
C GLU A 368 -6.66 -12.26 21.62
N VAL A 369 -6.09 -11.13 21.19
CA VAL A 369 -6.79 -10.17 20.33
C VAL A 369 -7.23 -10.83 19.02
N ILE A 370 -6.34 -11.56 18.35
CA ILE A 370 -6.65 -12.24 17.09
C ILE A 370 -7.75 -13.29 17.29
N GLU A 371 -7.70 -14.05 18.38
CA GLU A 371 -8.70 -15.06 18.67
C GLU A 371 -10.06 -14.45 18.98
N GLU A 372 -10.11 -13.38 19.78
CA GLU A 372 -11.35 -12.62 20.03
C GLU A 372 -11.97 -12.12 18.71
N GLU A 373 -11.13 -11.59 17.82
CA GLU A 373 -11.55 -11.12 16.50
C GLU A 373 -12.12 -12.24 15.64
N ARG A 374 -11.48 -13.40 15.62
CA ARG A 374 -11.96 -14.59 14.91
C ARG A 374 -13.29 -15.09 15.47
N GLN A 375 -13.43 -15.17 16.78
CA GLN A 375 -14.66 -15.61 17.45
C GLN A 375 -15.84 -14.68 17.20
N ASN A 376 -15.59 -13.38 17.05
CA ASN A 376 -16.64 -12.37 16.85
C ASN A 376 -16.88 -12.00 15.38
N SER A 377 -16.00 -12.40 14.44
CA SER A 377 -16.07 -11.99 13.04
C SER A 377 -17.43 -12.22 12.38
N TRP A 378 -18.10 -13.34 12.67
CA TRP A 378 -19.43 -13.67 12.12
C TRP A 378 -20.50 -12.62 12.43
N ARG A 379 -20.42 -11.94 13.59
CA ARG A 379 -21.37 -10.88 14.00
C ARG A 379 -21.31 -9.69 13.03
N PHE A 380 -20.13 -9.44 12.49
CA PHE A 380 -19.82 -8.35 11.56
C PHE A 380 -19.84 -8.78 10.09
N GLY A 381 -20.43 -9.94 9.78
CA GLY A 381 -20.45 -10.48 8.42
C GLY A 381 -19.07 -10.92 7.95
N GLY A 382 -18.26 -11.48 8.85
CA GLY A 382 -16.92 -12.00 8.58
C GLY A 382 -16.92 -12.92 7.37
N LYS A 383 -16.01 -12.69 6.42
CA LYS A 383 -15.95 -13.43 5.16
C LYS A 383 -14.52 -13.64 4.69
N THR A 384 -14.26 -14.83 4.15
CA THR A 384 -13.00 -15.18 3.52
C THR A 384 -13.25 -15.65 2.07
N VAL A 385 -12.18 -15.92 1.34
CA VAL A 385 -12.28 -16.63 0.05
C VAL A 385 -12.89 -18.04 0.18
N PHE A 386 -12.85 -18.62 1.37
CA PHE A 386 -13.37 -19.96 1.66
C PHE A 386 -14.84 -19.96 2.11
N GLY A 387 -15.43 -18.79 2.36
CA GLY A 387 -16.83 -18.64 2.76
C GLY A 387 -17.03 -17.72 3.95
N ASP A 388 -18.25 -17.72 4.48
CA ASP A 388 -18.65 -16.88 5.61
C ASP A 388 -18.14 -17.46 6.94
N ALA A 389 -17.71 -16.58 7.84
CA ALA A 389 -17.30 -16.92 9.19
C ALA A 389 -18.50 -17.46 9.97
N LYS A 390 -18.28 -18.55 10.72
CA LYS A 390 -19.31 -19.19 11.52
C LYS A 390 -19.11 -18.87 13.00
N PRO A 391 -20.19 -18.85 13.81
CA PRO A 391 -20.05 -18.77 15.26
C PRO A 391 -19.15 -19.89 15.77
N GLY A 392 -18.20 -19.56 16.64
CA GLY A 392 -17.41 -20.56 17.33
C GLY A 392 -18.28 -21.49 18.17
N LYS A 393 -17.84 -22.75 18.33
CA LYS A 393 -18.46 -23.67 19.27
C LYS A 393 -18.02 -23.29 20.69
N GLY A 394 -18.72 -22.31 21.28
CA GLY A 394 -18.79 -22.01 22.72
C GLY A 394 -17.48 -21.99 23.53
N ASN A 395 -17.05 -20.78 23.90
CA ASN A 395 -17.04 -20.34 25.30
C ASN A 395 -17.46 -18.86 25.27
N GLY A 396 -18.35 -18.44 26.18
CA GLY A 396 -19.00 -17.13 26.17
C GLY A 396 -18.03 -15.99 25.86
N GLY A 397 -18.48 -15.02 25.05
CA GLY A 397 -17.64 -13.93 24.56
C GLY A 397 -16.85 -13.28 25.70
N ILE A 398 -15.55 -13.56 25.74
CA ILE A 398 -14.63 -12.87 26.62
C ILE A 398 -14.45 -11.51 25.97
N GLN A 399 -15.06 -10.48 26.54
CA GLN A 399 -14.62 -9.12 26.29
C GLN A 399 -13.22 -9.02 26.91
N LEU A 400 -12.18 -9.00 26.08
CA LEU A 400 -10.83 -8.76 26.58
C LEU A 400 -10.77 -7.32 27.08
N SER A 401 -10.60 -7.15 28.40
CA SER A 401 -10.00 -5.92 28.94
C SER A 401 -8.55 -5.96 28.48
N LEU A 402 -8.24 -5.20 27.44
CA LEU A 402 -6.88 -5.14 26.90
C LEU A 402 -5.96 -4.27 27.77
N PHE A 403 -6.49 -3.68 28.84
CA PHE A 403 -5.88 -2.68 29.72
C PHE A 403 -6.48 -2.76 31.12
#